data_AF-A0A8B8A273-F1
#
_entry.id   AF-A0A8B8A273-F1
#
_cell.length_a   1.000
_cell.length_b   1.000
_cell.length_c   1.000
_cell.angle_alpha   90.00
_cell.angle_beta   90.00
_cell.angle_gamma   90.00
#
_symmetry.space_group_name_H-M   'P 1'
#
loop_
_entity.id
_entity.type
_entity.pdbx_description
1 polymer ?
#
loop_
_entity_poly.entity_id
_entity_poly.type
_entity_poly.pdbx_seq_one_letter_code
_entity_poly.pdbx_strand_id
1 'polypeptide(L)'
;MQHSTEEKILTARPVLPPIKPEILDQHTQQRLKNGLECNAVEEMVNPDYFSEKCLEESRYSLIKETLNQLAEYLPGYCPLLMAVKAEFENCIQTIQRGNQEALYLSGKIRSMVAEQTTLSYYTRRIDQLKQIIPVIQSNNKKLHPEQMTIQMESGDHLQEIQEQVISVEVPVDNGHVNAPKRLFHGLILGESIDVEHLRKQSSSLDQQVNNLRQARKSHYTPREQKDRLKVQLATKTKAKDLVTEKNFQLKARCRKLRVALDALRVYEKDALVQPTQAEVIIHALTRSNSKMSSRSTDVLSSTFDDDDPSKEREAEMLLDYIEYFNELFGEGNYKDAAMHAASSPKGILRNSETLSRFKGISARSGKTSPLLIYCEALVSSVPAVGLLPNAETSLECVKSALVEDRLDLVMYWLAQKRLTCSEPLGHLLYNYTQGKSEDILSKGLPLAEAVYTEVDAQIQAAVCMCKQGKVQAMADYAISAGFGKDMYVGVLVACPSLALAEVLIQLRDTKGKPALSVGAVVFALLQTDSYTVGLQLLDEIHQRIKSVFWSRLVHP
;
A
#
# COMPACT_ATOMS: atom_id res chain seq x y z
N MET A 1 -21.74 38.39 10.93
CA MET A 1 -21.53 39.86 10.85
C MET A 1 -20.04 40.18 10.76
N GLN A 2 -19.37 39.79 9.67
CA GLN A 2 -17.97 40.13 9.37
C GLN A 2 -17.73 40.18 7.84
N HIS A 3 -18.77 40.49 7.05
CA HIS A 3 -18.70 40.56 5.59
C HIS A 3 -18.91 41.99 5.03
N SER A 4 -18.81 43.04 5.86
CA SER A 4 -19.12 44.42 5.44
C SER A 4 -17.91 45.36 5.40
N THR A 5 -16.69 44.82 5.50
CA THR A 5 -15.45 45.63 5.54
C THR A 5 -14.53 45.50 4.33
N GLU A 6 -14.78 44.56 3.41
CA GLU A 6 -13.94 44.38 2.22
C GLU A 6 -14.47 45.07 0.95
N GLU A 7 -15.73 45.54 0.93
CA GLU A 7 -16.32 46.25 -0.21
C GLU A 7 -15.93 47.74 -0.33
N LYS A 8 -15.05 48.26 0.54
CA LYS A 8 -14.72 49.70 0.62
C LYS A 8 -13.37 50.15 0.06
N ILE A 9 -12.60 49.27 -0.60
CA ILE A 9 -11.26 49.64 -1.13
C ILE A 9 -11.24 49.79 -2.68
N LEU A 10 -12.35 49.56 -3.38
CA LEU A 10 -12.40 49.60 -4.86
C LEU A 10 -12.81 50.96 -5.49
N THR A 11 -12.90 52.05 -4.71
CA THR A 11 -13.29 53.37 -5.25
C THR A 11 -12.32 54.48 -4.84
N ALA A 12 -11.08 54.41 -5.33
CA ALA A 12 -10.22 55.58 -5.41
C ALA A 12 -9.32 55.46 -6.65
N ARG A 13 -9.88 55.73 -7.83
CA ARG A 13 -9.04 55.93 -9.03
C ARG A 13 -8.26 57.24 -8.83
N PRO A 14 -6.91 57.24 -8.92
CA PRO A 14 -6.15 58.48 -8.93
C PRO A 14 -6.55 59.27 -10.18
N VAL A 15 -7.18 60.42 -9.99
CA VAL A 15 -7.49 61.35 -11.09
C VAL A 15 -6.16 61.90 -11.58
N LEU A 16 -5.78 61.55 -12.81
CA LEU A 16 -4.60 62.07 -13.47
C LEU A 16 -4.72 63.60 -13.63
N PRO A 17 -3.63 64.37 -13.45
CA PRO A 17 -3.66 65.81 -13.68
C PRO A 17 -4.01 66.12 -15.15
N PRO A 18 -4.68 67.25 -15.44
CA PRO A 18 -5.07 67.61 -16.79
C PRO A 18 -3.84 67.78 -17.69
N ILE A 19 -3.83 67.08 -18.82
CA ILE A 19 -2.81 67.20 -19.86
C ILE A 19 -2.93 68.61 -20.45
N LYS A 20 -1.92 69.45 -20.25
CA LYS A 20 -1.77 70.66 -21.06
C LYS A 20 -1.35 70.23 -22.47
N PRO A 21 -2.00 70.72 -23.55
CA PRO A 21 -1.57 70.42 -24.90
C PRO A 21 -0.33 71.25 -25.20
N GLU A 22 0.85 70.76 -24.83
CA GLU A 22 2.03 71.13 -25.60
C GLU A 22 1.88 70.46 -26.96
N ILE A 23 1.73 71.32 -27.97
CA ILE A 23 1.62 70.96 -29.38
C ILE A 23 2.70 69.92 -29.67
N LEU A 24 2.26 68.72 -30.06
CA LEU A 24 3.14 67.67 -30.54
C LEU A 24 3.75 68.17 -31.85
N ASP A 25 4.91 68.82 -31.75
CA ASP A 25 5.64 69.38 -32.88
C ASP A 25 5.78 68.33 -33.99
N GLN A 26 5.66 68.73 -35.26
CA GLN A 26 5.86 67.79 -36.39
C GLN A 26 7.21 67.05 -36.30
N HIS A 27 8.18 67.68 -35.65
CA HIS A 27 9.50 67.13 -35.38
C HIS A 27 9.51 66.03 -34.31
N THR A 28 8.63 66.06 -33.30
CA THR A 28 8.47 64.96 -32.33
C THR A 28 7.67 63.80 -32.92
N GLN A 29 6.68 64.06 -33.78
CA GLN A 29 6.01 63.02 -34.57
C GLN A 29 6.96 62.31 -35.53
N GLN A 30 7.84 63.03 -36.23
CA GLN A 30 8.86 62.42 -37.09
C GLN A 30 9.94 61.66 -36.30
N ARG A 31 10.34 62.14 -35.12
CA ARG A 31 11.26 61.40 -34.24
C ARG A 31 10.63 60.13 -33.66
N LEU A 32 9.34 60.14 -33.34
CA LEU A 32 8.56 58.94 -32.98
C LEU A 32 8.53 57.95 -34.13
N LYS A 33 8.23 58.42 -35.34
CA LYS A 33 8.13 57.58 -36.54
C LYS A 33 9.48 56.98 -36.96
N ASN A 34 10.57 57.73 -36.79
CA ASN A 34 11.93 57.26 -37.12
C ASN A 34 12.59 56.47 -35.98
N GLY A 35 12.18 56.69 -34.72
CA GLY A 35 12.65 55.92 -33.55
C GLY A 35 11.92 54.59 -33.35
N LEU A 36 10.73 54.45 -33.95
CA LEU A 36 9.93 53.22 -34.01
C LEU A 36 10.32 52.30 -35.17
N GLU A 37 11.50 52.44 -35.78
CA GLU A 37 12.10 51.43 -36.68
C GLU A 37 12.56 50.17 -35.91
N CYS A 38 11.76 49.72 -34.95
CA CYS A 38 11.91 48.44 -34.29
C CYS A 38 10.72 47.58 -34.73
N ASN A 39 11.03 46.51 -35.48
CA ASN A 39 10.13 45.51 -36.06
C ASN A 39 8.94 45.06 -35.17
N ALA A 40 9.01 45.24 -33.86
CA ALA A 40 7.99 44.87 -32.88
C ALA A 40 6.64 45.61 -33.03
N VAL A 41 6.63 46.87 -33.49
CA VAL A 41 5.36 47.60 -33.67
C VAL A 41 4.68 47.25 -35.00
N GLU A 42 5.45 46.98 -36.05
CA GLU A 42 4.91 46.43 -37.31
C GLU A 42 4.35 45.02 -37.11
N GLU A 43 4.97 44.19 -36.26
CA GLU A 43 4.47 42.86 -35.87
C GLU A 43 3.14 42.93 -35.07
N MET A 44 2.88 44.00 -34.32
CA MET A 44 1.61 44.20 -33.61
C MET A 44 0.47 44.70 -34.51
N VAL A 45 0.79 45.46 -35.56
CA VAL A 45 -0.21 46.07 -36.47
C VAL A 45 -0.64 45.08 -37.55
N ASN A 46 0.10 44.00 -37.77
CA ASN A 46 -0.21 43.01 -38.79
C ASN A 46 -1.09 41.87 -38.22
N PRO A 47 -2.42 41.86 -38.47
CA PRO A 47 -3.33 40.86 -37.90
C PRO A 47 -3.03 39.43 -38.36
N ASP A 48 -2.29 39.25 -39.47
CA ASP A 48 -1.97 37.95 -40.05
C ASP A 48 -0.79 37.22 -39.37
N TYR A 49 0.01 37.91 -38.55
CA TYR A 49 1.11 37.29 -37.78
C TYR A 49 0.63 36.52 -36.53
N PHE A 50 -0.64 36.66 -36.15
CA PHE A 50 -1.23 36.01 -34.98
C PHE A 50 -1.74 34.58 -35.24
N SER A 51 -1.42 33.99 -36.40
CA SER A 51 -1.85 32.64 -36.75
C SER A 51 -1.13 31.54 -35.94
N GLU A 52 -1.92 30.95 -35.04
CA GLU A 52 -1.94 29.53 -34.64
C GLU A 52 -0.76 28.83 -33.96
N LYS A 53 0.34 29.50 -33.54
CA LYS A 53 1.39 28.77 -32.77
C LYS A 53 2.20 29.54 -31.72
N CYS A 54 1.62 30.56 -31.09
CA CYS A 54 2.27 31.25 -29.97
C CYS A 54 1.46 31.03 -28.67
N LEU A 55 2.10 30.50 -27.62
CA LEU A 55 1.53 30.28 -26.29
C LEU A 55 0.95 31.61 -25.75
N GLU A 56 -0.21 31.58 -25.10
CA GLU A 56 -0.88 32.79 -24.57
C GLU A 56 0.06 33.63 -23.68
N GLU A 57 0.94 32.98 -22.92
CA GLU A 57 1.98 33.63 -22.09
C GLU A 57 2.98 34.46 -22.91
N SER A 58 3.35 33.99 -24.10
CA SER A 58 4.27 34.69 -25.02
C SER A 58 3.65 35.95 -25.62
N ARG A 59 2.31 36.03 -25.70
CA ARG A 59 1.59 37.23 -26.17
C ARG A 59 1.57 38.32 -25.10
N TYR A 60 1.40 37.93 -23.84
CA TYR A 60 1.41 38.87 -22.71
C TYR A 60 2.81 39.47 -22.49
N SER A 61 3.86 38.66 -22.60
CA SER A 61 5.24 39.17 -22.48
C SER A 61 5.59 40.16 -23.58
N LEU A 62 5.12 39.92 -24.81
CA LEU A 62 5.36 40.81 -25.95
C LEU A 62 4.73 42.20 -25.74
N ILE A 63 3.47 42.25 -25.33
CA ILE A 63 2.75 43.52 -25.07
C ILE A 63 3.37 44.28 -23.88
N LYS A 64 3.87 43.56 -22.87
CA LYS A 64 4.58 44.15 -21.74
C LYS A 64 5.90 44.80 -22.18
N GLU A 65 6.65 44.13 -23.05
CA GLU A 65 7.94 44.61 -23.56
C GLU A 65 7.75 45.88 -24.42
N THR A 66 6.72 45.89 -25.29
CA THR A 66 6.44 47.04 -26.15
C THR A 66 5.97 48.27 -25.36
N LEU A 67 5.17 48.09 -24.30
CA LEU A 67 4.80 49.18 -23.40
C LEU A 67 6.00 49.78 -22.65
N ASN A 68 7.01 48.97 -22.31
CA ASN A 68 8.26 49.47 -21.72
C ASN A 68 9.06 50.30 -22.72
N GLN A 69 9.22 49.78 -23.95
CA GLN A 69 9.92 50.48 -25.02
C GLN A 69 9.24 51.83 -25.32
N LEU A 70 7.91 51.85 -25.41
CA LEU A 70 7.14 53.09 -25.61
C LEU A 70 7.33 54.10 -24.46
N ALA A 71 7.46 53.64 -23.21
CA ALA A 71 7.71 54.51 -22.06
C ALA A 71 9.12 55.12 -22.09
N GLU A 72 10.13 54.42 -22.61
CA GLU A 72 11.49 54.93 -22.80
C GLU A 72 11.55 56.01 -23.89
N TYR A 73 10.82 55.83 -25.00
CA TYR A 73 10.79 56.81 -26.10
C TYR A 73 9.92 58.04 -25.80
N LEU A 74 8.93 57.94 -24.90
CA LEU A 74 7.98 59.01 -24.58
C LEU A 74 7.99 59.40 -23.09
N PRO A 75 9.03 60.11 -22.62
CA PRO A 75 9.14 60.48 -21.20
C PRO A 75 7.98 61.35 -20.70
N GLY A 76 7.37 62.17 -21.58
CA GLY A 76 6.21 63.00 -21.24
C GLY A 76 4.91 62.22 -21.00
N TYR A 77 4.77 61.02 -21.59
CA TYR A 77 3.60 60.14 -21.43
C TYR A 77 3.89 58.92 -20.56
N CYS A 78 5.12 58.79 -20.06
CA CYS A 78 5.58 57.68 -19.23
C CYS A 78 4.64 57.39 -18.03
N PRO A 79 4.12 58.37 -17.27
CA PRO A 79 3.17 58.09 -16.19
C PRO A 79 1.88 57.40 -16.65
N LEU A 80 1.37 57.77 -17.82
CA LEU A 80 0.15 57.19 -18.39
C LEU A 80 0.40 55.78 -18.93
N LEU A 81 1.51 55.59 -19.66
CA LEU A 81 1.89 54.27 -20.20
C LEU A 81 2.20 53.27 -19.10
N MET A 82 2.86 53.70 -18.03
CA MET A 82 3.12 52.86 -16.86
C MET A 82 1.84 52.53 -16.09
N ALA A 83 0.88 53.45 -16.00
CA ALA A 83 -0.43 53.16 -15.43
C ALA A 83 -1.21 52.13 -16.26
N VAL A 84 -1.21 52.29 -17.58
CA VAL A 84 -1.84 51.34 -18.51
C VAL A 84 -1.19 49.96 -18.41
N LYS A 85 0.14 49.90 -18.37
CA LYS A 85 0.88 48.64 -18.15
C LYS A 85 0.51 47.99 -16.82
N ALA A 86 0.43 48.76 -15.73
CA ALA A 86 0.07 48.24 -14.42
C ALA A 86 -1.35 47.65 -14.40
N GLU A 87 -2.32 48.31 -15.04
CA GLU A 87 -3.69 47.78 -15.20
C GLU A 87 -3.71 46.49 -16.03
N PHE A 88 -2.95 46.43 -17.13
CA PHE A 88 -2.83 45.21 -17.93
C PHE A 88 -2.22 44.04 -17.14
N GLU A 89 -1.14 44.28 -16.39
CA GLU A 89 -0.51 43.27 -15.54
C GLU A 89 -1.47 42.78 -14.45
N ASN A 90 -2.22 43.68 -13.82
CA ASN A 90 -3.23 43.34 -12.81
C ASN A 90 -4.36 42.48 -13.40
N CYS A 91 -4.86 42.80 -14.60
CA CYS A 91 -5.88 42.00 -15.27
C CYS A 91 -5.40 40.57 -15.56
N ILE A 92 -4.19 40.42 -16.10
CA ILE A 92 -3.61 39.11 -16.42
C ILE A 92 -3.40 38.28 -15.16
N GLN A 93 -2.83 38.88 -14.10
CA GLN A 93 -2.65 38.20 -12.81
C GLN A 93 -3.98 37.74 -12.21
N THR A 94 -5.03 38.55 -12.35
CA THR A 94 -6.37 38.19 -11.88
C THR A 94 -6.94 36.99 -12.64
N ILE A 95 -6.76 36.95 -13.96
CA ILE A 95 -7.18 35.81 -14.80
C ILE A 95 -6.40 34.54 -14.46
N GLN A 96 -5.07 34.64 -14.33
CA GLN A 96 -4.22 33.50 -13.97
C GLN A 96 -4.56 32.93 -12.59
N ARG A 97 -4.79 33.82 -11.60
CA ARG A 97 -5.25 33.42 -10.27
C ARG A 97 -6.61 32.71 -10.35
N GLY A 98 -7.57 33.26 -11.08
CA GLY A 98 -8.88 32.63 -11.29
C GLY A 98 -8.78 31.25 -11.93
N ASN A 99 -7.89 31.05 -12.91
CA ASN A 99 -7.68 29.74 -13.53
C ASN A 99 -7.05 28.73 -12.55
N GLN A 100 -6.08 29.14 -11.74
CA GLN A 100 -5.47 28.28 -10.72
C GLN A 100 -6.48 27.90 -9.62
N GLU A 101 -7.27 28.85 -9.15
CA GLU A 101 -8.35 28.62 -8.17
C GLU A 101 -9.42 27.67 -8.74
N ALA A 102 -9.81 27.84 -10.00
CA ALA A 102 -10.77 26.96 -10.66
C ALA A 102 -10.25 25.51 -10.79
N LEU A 103 -8.98 25.32 -11.13
CA LEU A 103 -8.34 24.00 -11.18
C LEU A 103 -8.27 23.34 -9.80
N TYR A 104 -7.88 24.11 -8.78
CA TYR A 104 -7.83 23.62 -7.39
C TYR A 104 -9.21 23.22 -6.87
N LEU A 105 -10.23 24.06 -7.08
CA LEU A 105 -11.61 23.78 -6.69
C LEU A 105 -12.17 22.58 -7.46
N SER A 106 -11.90 22.46 -8.76
CA SER A 106 -12.28 21.29 -9.56
C SER A 106 -11.66 20.00 -9.03
N GLY A 107 -10.37 20.03 -8.67
CA GLY A 107 -9.67 18.89 -8.06
C GLY A 107 -10.25 18.50 -6.71
N LYS A 108 -10.53 19.49 -5.85
CA LYS A 108 -11.13 19.26 -4.52
C LYS A 108 -12.56 18.72 -4.60
N ILE A 109 -13.38 19.22 -5.52
CA ILE A 109 -14.72 18.67 -5.77
C ILE A 109 -14.61 17.22 -6.26
N ARG A 110 -13.66 16.92 -7.16
CA ARG A 110 -13.43 15.56 -7.66
C ARG A 110 -13.02 14.60 -6.55
N SER A 111 -12.18 15.03 -5.61
CA SER A 111 -11.78 14.20 -4.46
C SER A 111 -12.96 13.97 -3.49
N MET A 112 -13.73 15.02 -3.17
CA MET A 112 -14.90 14.89 -2.30
C MET A 112 -16.00 14.01 -2.89
N VAL A 113 -16.21 14.06 -4.21
CA VAL A 113 -17.15 13.17 -4.91
C VAL A 113 -16.66 11.72 -4.85
N ALA A 114 -15.35 11.47 -4.97
CA ALA A 114 -14.79 10.13 -4.85
C ALA A 114 -14.90 9.55 -3.42
N GLU A 115 -14.82 10.39 -2.39
CA GLU A 115 -15.02 9.96 -1.00
C GLU A 115 -16.48 9.52 -0.74
N GLN A 116 -17.46 10.25 -1.28
CA GLN A 116 -18.89 9.88 -1.15
C GLN A 116 -19.24 8.58 -1.87
N THR A 117 -18.66 8.32 -3.05
CA THR A 117 -18.88 7.05 -3.76
C THR A 117 -18.25 5.88 -3.01
N THR A 118 -17.09 6.09 -2.39
CA THR A 118 -16.40 5.11 -1.56
C THR A 118 -17.22 4.74 -0.31
N LEU A 119 -17.82 5.73 0.36
CA LEU A 119 -18.69 5.50 1.53
C LEU A 119 -19.98 4.75 1.16
N SER A 120 -20.58 5.09 0.01
CA SER A 120 -21.74 4.37 -0.53
C SER A 120 -21.41 2.91 -0.84
N TYR A 121 -20.24 2.64 -1.41
CA TYR A 121 -19.74 1.28 -1.68
C TYR A 121 -19.63 0.44 -0.40
N TYR A 122 -18.99 0.98 0.64
CA TYR A 122 -18.82 0.26 1.90
C TYR A 122 -20.16 -0.03 2.58
N THR A 123 -21.08 0.93 2.60
CA THR A 123 -22.44 0.74 3.15
C THR A 123 -23.18 -0.38 2.42
N ARG A 124 -23.13 -0.39 1.08
CA ARG A 124 -23.77 -1.42 0.26
C ARG A 124 -23.14 -2.80 0.47
N ARG A 125 -21.81 -2.87 0.62
CA ARG A 125 -21.10 -4.12 0.87
C ARG A 125 -21.46 -4.71 2.24
N ILE A 126 -21.62 -3.86 3.25
CA ILE A 126 -22.08 -4.25 4.59
C ILE A 126 -23.49 -4.88 4.50
N ASP A 127 -24.41 -4.27 3.76
CA ASP A 127 -25.77 -4.79 3.61
C ASP A 127 -25.83 -6.11 2.83
N GLN A 128 -25.00 -6.26 1.79
CA GLN A 128 -24.85 -7.53 1.08
C GLN A 128 -24.34 -8.64 1.99
N LEU A 129 -23.33 -8.36 2.81
CA LEU A 129 -22.78 -9.34 3.75
C LEU A 129 -23.82 -9.72 4.81
N LYS A 130 -24.59 -8.76 5.33
CA LYS A 130 -25.71 -9.02 6.24
C LYS A 130 -26.77 -9.95 5.65
N GLN A 131 -27.00 -9.90 4.33
CA GLN A 131 -27.95 -10.79 3.65
C GLN A 131 -27.38 -12.18 3.34
N ILE A 132 -26.09 -12.28 3.02
CA ILE A 132 -25.45 -13.54 2.62
C ILE A 132 -25.12 -14.43 3.83
N ILE A 133 -24.68 -13.83 4.94
CA ILE A 133 -24.34 -14.54 6.19
C ILE A 133 -25.45 -15.51 6.66
N PRO A 134 -26.73 -15.13 6.77
CA PRO A 134 -27.77 -16.05 7.23
C PRO A 134 -28.05 -17.19 6.24
N VAL A 135 -27.89 -16.95 4.93
CA VAL A 135 -28.05 -17.98 3.90
C VAL A 135 -26.93 -19.02 4.01
N ILE A 136 -25.68 -18.57 4.18
CA ILE A 136 -24.53 -19.47 4.39
C ILE A 136 -24.71 -20.25 5.70
N GLN A 137 -25.14 -19.59 6.78
CA GLN A 137 -25.42 -20.28 8.06
C GLN A 137 -26.53 -21.33 7.92
N SER A 138 -27.58 -21.05 7.15
CA SER A 138 -28.65 -22.02 6.86
C SER A 138 -28.14 -23.21 6.04
N ASN A 139 -27.34 -22.94 4.99
CA ASN A 139 -26.77 -23.99 4.16
C ASN A 139 -25.77 -24.85 4.92
N ASN A 140 -24.91 -24.25 5.75
CA ASN A 140 -23.98 -24.99 6.60
C ASN A 140 -24.71 -25.88 7.60
N LYS A 141 -25.84 -25.42 8.18
CA LYS A 141 -26.68 -26.27 9.04
C LYS A 141 -27.28 -27.48 8.30
N LYS A 142 -27.57 -27.35 7.00
CA LYS A 142 -28.10 -28.44 6.17
C LYS A 142 -27.01 -29.42 5.71
N LEU A 143 -25.83 -28.90 5.38
CA LEU A 143 -24.70 -29.71 4.90
C LEU A 143 -23.97 -30.44 6.03
N HIS A 144 -23.99 -29.92 7.25
CA HIS A 144 -23.36 -30.55 8.41
C HIS A 144 -23.83 -32.00 8.68
N PRO A 145 -25.14 -32.33 8.67
CA PRO A 145 -25.59 -33.72 8.84
C PRO A 145 -25.22 -34.60 7.64
N GLU A 146 -25.27 -34.07 6.42
CA GLU A 146 -24.88 -34.82 5.20
C GLU A 146 -23.39 -35.17 5.20
N GLN A 147 -22.54 -34.27 5.69
CA GLN A 147 -21.11 -34.55 5.89
C GLN A 147 -20.90 -35.63 6.97
N MET A 148 -21.70 -35.63 8.02
CA MET A 148 -21.62 -36.62 9.10
C MET A 148 -22.06 -38.02 8.64
N THR A 149 -23.11 -38.11 7.81
CA THR A 149 -23.54 -39.39 7.20
C THR A 149 -22.49 -39.96 6.25
N ILE A 150 -21.89 -39.13 5.39
CA ILE A 150 -20.85 -39.57 4.45
C ILE A 150 -19.60 -40.07 5.20
N GLN A 151 -19.27 -39.45 6.34
CA GLN A 151 -18.16 -39.90 7.19
C GLN A 151 -18.44 -41.24 7.87
N MET A 152 -19.70 -41.50 8.29
CA MET A 152 -20.09 -42.80 8.85
C MET A 152 -20.09 -43.90 7.78
N GLU A 153 -20.68 -43.66 6.60
CA GLU A 153 -20.68 -44.61 5.48
C GLU A 153 -19.26 -44.97 5.01
N SER A 154 -18.34 -44.00 5.02
CA SER A 154 -16.93 -44.23 4.69
C SER A 154 -16.19 -45.05 5.76
N GLY A 155 -16.61 -44.96 7.04
CA GLY A 155 -16.08 -45.74 8.14
C GLY A 155 -16.56 -47.20 8.13
N ASP A 156 -17.83 -47.41 7.83
CA ASP A 156 -18.45 -48.74 7.73
C ASP A 156 -17.84 -49.54 6.56
N HIS A 157 -17.61 -48.89 5.40
CA HIS A 157 -16.93 -49.52 4.27
C HIS A 157 -15.46 -49.91 4.54
N LEU A 158 -14.77 -49.23 5.47
CA LEU A 158 -13.41 -49.60 5.88
C LEU A 158 -13.39 -50.84 6.78
N GLN A 159 -14.43 -51.06 7.59
CA GLN A 159 -14.58 -52.27 8.40
C GLN A 159 -14.97 -53.49 7.55
N GLU A 160 -15.86 -53.29 6.57
CA GLU A 160 -16.30 -54.35 5.65
C GLU A 160 -15.14 -54.92 4.80
N ILE A 161 -14.20 -54.07 4.40
CA ILE A 161 -12.97 -54.47 3.69
C ILE A 161 -12.00 -55.22 4.62
N GLN A 162 -11.94 -54.88 5.91
CA GLN A 162 -11.08 -55.59 6.88
C GLN A 162 -11.61 -57.00 7.20
N GLU A 163 -12.93 -57.19 7.27
CA GLU A 163 -13.52 -58.52 7.54
C GLU A 163 -13.38 -59.48 6.36
N GLN A 164 -13.42 -58.98 5.12
CA GLN A 164 -13.25 -59.80 3.91
C GLN A 164 -11.80 -60.27 3.67
N VAL A 165 -10.80 -59.61 4.26
CA VAL A 165 -9.38 -59.96 4.11
C VAL A 165 -8.93 -61.09 5.04
N ILE A 166 -9.72 -61.45 6.06
CA ILE A 166 -9.32 -62.45 7.08
C ILE A 166 -9.71 -63.89 6.71
N SER A 167 -10.48 -64.12 5.63
CA SER A 167 -11.08 -65.45 5.37
C SER A 167 -10.76 -66.03 3.99
N VAL A 168 -9.50 -66.15 3.60
CA VAL A 168 -9.09 -67.10 2.52
C VAL A 168 -7.69 -67.65 2.80
N GLU A 169 -7.63 -68.86 3.38
CA GLU A 169 -6.46 -69.74 3.28
C GLU A 169 -6.63 -70.70 2.07
N VAL A 170 -5.52 -71.37 1.70
CA VAL A 170 -5.38 -72.55 0.80
C VAL A 170 -4.83 -72.21 -0.62
N PRO A 171 -3.98 -73.04 -1.27
CA PRO A 171 -2.76 -73.77 -0.87
C PRO A 171 -1.59 -73.62 -1.88
N VAL A 172 -0.43 -74.19 -1.54
CA VAL A 172 0.78 -74.30 -2.37
C VAL A 172 0.65 -75.42 -3.42
N ASP A 173 1.06 -75.19 -4.67
CA ASP A 173 1.67 -76.25 -5.49
C ASP A 173 2.64 -75.74 -6.58
N ASN A 174 3.65 -76.56 -6.84
CA ASN A 174 4.87 -76.29 -7.62
C ASN A 174 4.71 -76.61 -9.12
N GLY A 175 5.47 -75.92 -9.99
CA GLY A 175 5.66 -76.34 -11.38
C GLY A 175 6.56 -75.41 -12.22
N HIS A 176 7.81 -75.82 -12.42
CA HIS A 176 8.85 -75.16 -13.23
C HIS A 176 8.55 -75.12 -14.74
N VAL A 177 8.92 -74.01 -15.43
CA VAL A 177 9.56 -74.06 -16.77
C VAL A 177 10.51 -72.87 -16.97
N ASN A 178 11.70 -73.17 -17.48
CA ASN A 178 12.86 -72.31 -17.73
C ASN A 178 12.68 -71.31 -18.89
N ALA A 179 13.11 -70.05 -18.70
CA ALA A 179 13.70 -69.17 -19.72
C ALA A 179 14.39 -67.96 -19.01
N PRO A 180 15.42 -67.34 -19.63
CA PRO A 180 16.61 -66.83 -18.96
C PRO A 180 16.35 -65.60 -18.09
N LYS A 181 17.20 -65.40 -17.07
CA LYS A 181 17.31 -64.15 -16.31
C LYS A 181 17.51 -62.99 -17.29
N ARG A 182 16.43 -62.32 -17.68
CA ARG A 182 16.49 -61.02 -18.34
C ARG A 182 17.00 -60.05 -17.29
N LEU A 183 18.30 -59.79 -17.36
CA LEU A 183 18.93 -58.63 -16.74
C LEU A 183 18.07 -57.41 -17.07
N PHE A 184 17.74 -56.62 -16.05
CA PHE A 184 16.96 -55.40 -16.18
C PHE A 184 17.46 -54.60 -17.39
N HIS A 185 16.56 -54.36 -18.35
CA HIS A 185 16.90 -53.72 -19.61
C HIS A 185 17.49 -52.33 -19.34
N GLY A 186 18.77 -52.15 -19.70
CA GLY A 186 19.46 -50.86 -19.64
C GLY A 186 20.50 -50.67 -18.54
N LEU A 187 20.82 -51.68 -17.72
CA LEU A 187 21.85 -51.57 -16.67
C LEU A 187 23.09 -52.42 -16.97
N ILE A 188 24.26 -51.86 -16.72
CA ILE A 188 25.55 -52.58 -16.80
C ILE A 188 25.70 -53.45 -15.54
N LEU A 189 26.37 -54.60 -15.63
CA LEU A 189 26.48 -55.58 -14.53
C LEU A 189 26.94 -54.96 -13.19
N GLY A 190 27.79 -53.93 -13.22
CA GLY A 190 28.23 -53.20 -12.02
C GLY A 190 27.13 -52.37 -11.35
N GLU A 191 26.22 -51.77 -12.11
CA GLU A 191 25.11 -50.96 -11.62
C GLU A 191 23.94 -51.81 -11.11
N SER A 192 23.88 -53.08 -11.53
CA SER A 192 22.87 -54.06 -11.09
C SER A 192 23.17 -54.71 -9.74
N ILE A 193 24.36 -54.45 -9.17
CA ILE A 193 24.81 -54.98 -7.88
C ILE A 193 24.82 -53.87 -6.81
N ASP A 194 24.89 -52.60 -7.23
CA ASP A 194 24.83 -51.45 -6.33
C ASP A 194 23.39 -51.15 -5.89
N VAL A 195 23.12 -51.45 -4.62
CA VAL A 195 21.81 -51.27 -3.97
C VAL A 195 21.40 -49.80 -3.92
N GLU A 196 22.34 -48.86 -3.78
CA GLU A 196 22.03 -47.44 -3.73
C GLU A 196 21.65 -46.90 -5.11
N HIS A 197 22.37 -47.33 -6.15
CA HIS A 197 22.04 -46.98 -7.53
C HIS A 197 20.66 -47.51 -7.94
N LEU A 198 20.35 -48.77 -7.60
CA LEU A 198 19.04 -49.37 -7.85
C LEU A 198 17.91 -48.68 -7.08
N ARG A 199 18.14 -48.28 -5.83
CA ARG A 199 17.14 -47.54 -5.03
C ARG A 199 16.86 -46.17 -5.63
N LYS A 200 17.90 -45.45 -6.07
CA LYS A 200 17.77 -44.14 -6.73
C LYS A 200 17.05 -44.25 -8.08
N GLN A 201 17.31 -45.30 -8.84
CA GLN A 201 16.64 -45.54 -10.11
C GLN A 201 15.16 -45.94 -9.90
N SER A 202 14.86 -46.75 -8.88
CA SER A 202 13.48 -47.07 -8.50
C SER A 202 12.70 -45.80 -8.14
N SER A 203 13.28 -44.90 -7.32
CA SER A 203 12.58 -43.66 -6.95
C SER A 203 12.40 -42.73 -8.15
N SER A 204 13.36 -42.69 -9.08
CA SER A 204 13.26 -41.91 -10.31
C SER A 204 12.13 -42.44 -11.21
N LEU A 205 12.03 -43.76 -11.34
CA LEU A 205 10.94 -44.41 -12.10
C LEU A 205 9.58 -44.20 -11.42
N ASP A 206 9.50 -44.31 -10.09
CA ASP A 206 8.26 -44.02 -9.35
C ASP A 206 7.82 -42.56 -9.53
N GLN A 207 8.77 -41.63 -9.50
CA GLN A 207 8.49 -40.22 -9.77
C GLN A 207 8.01 -40.01 -11.21
N GLN A 208 8.62 -40.69 -12.19
CA GLN A 208 8.22 -40.62 -13.59
C GLN A 208 6.81 -41.21 -13.82
N VAL A 209 6.49 -42.34 -13.17
CA VAL A 209 5.15 -42.95 -13.21
C VAL A 209 4.12 -42.03 -12.57
N ASN A 210 4.43 -41.41 -11.43
CA ASN A 210 3.53 -40.46 -10.77
C ASN A 210 3.28 -39.21 -11.63
N ASN A 211 4.33 -38.67 -12.26
CA ASN A 211 4.21 -37.55 -13.19
C ASN A 211 3.32 -37.93 -14.39
N LEU A 212 3.50 -39.12 -14.97
CA LEU A 212 2.66 -39.60 -16.07
C LEU A 212 1.20 -39.86 -15.65
N ARG A 213 0.98 -40.38 -14.44
CA ARG A 213 -0.37 -40.56 -13.87
C ARG A 213 -1.06 -39.22 -13.63
N GLN A 214 -0.33 -38.23 -13.12
CA GLN A 214 -0.84 -36.88 -12.91
C GLN A 214 -1.13 -36.19 -14.26
N ALA A 215 -0.23 -36.32 -15.23
CA ALA A 215 -0.42 -35.83 -16.60
C ALA A 215 -1.64 -36.48 -17.28
N ARG A 216 -1.86 -37.79 -17.08
CA ARG A 216 -3.06 -38.47 -17.59
C ARG A 216 -4.34 -37.93 -16.94
N LYS A 217 -4.32 -37.61 -15.65
CA LYS A 217 -5.47 -37.01 -14.94
C LYS A 217 -5.73 -35.57 -15.38
N SER A 218 -4.69 -34.78 -15.66
CA SER A 218 -4.82 -33.36 -16.01
C SER A 218 -5.07 -33.12 -17.50
N HIS A 219 -4.45 -33.89 -18.40
CA HIS A 219 -4.50 -33.63 -19.85
C HIS A 219 -5.58 -34.44 -20.59
N TYR A 220 -6.06 -35.56 -20.03
CA TYR A 220 -7.05 -36.40 -20.71
C TYR A 220 -8.40 -36.36 -19.99
N THR A 221 -9.28 -35.47 -20.46
CA THR A 221 -10.71 -35.50 -20.13
C THR A 221 -11.47 -36.25 -21.24
N PRO A 222 -12.44 -37.13 -20.92
CA PRO A 222 -13.24 -37.82 -21.93
C PRO A 222 -13.89 -36.85 -22.92
N ARG A 223 -13.86 -37.18 -24.21
CA ARG A 223 -14.41 -36.34 -25.29
C ARG A 223 -15.87 -35.99 -25.07
N GLU A 224 -16.66 -36.92 -24.54
CA GLU A 224 -18.07 -36.71 -24.17
C GLU A 224 -18.25 -35.64 -23.11
N GLN A 225 -17.37 -35.58 -22.11
CA GLN A 225 -17.43 -34.55 -21.06
C GLN A 225 -17.07 -33.17 -21.60
N LYS A 226 -16.08 -33.10 -22.51
CA LYS A 226 -15.74 -31.87 -23.24
C LYS A 226 -16.90 -31.39 -24.10
N ASP A 227 -17.56 -32.28 -24.83
CA ASP A 227 -18.69 -31.94 -25.69
C ASP A 227 -19.92 -31.53 -24.85
N ARG A 228 -20.18 -32.18 -23.72
CA ARG A 228 -21.19 -31.76 -22.73
C ARG A 228 -20.92 -30.36 -22.19
N LEU A 229 -19.68 -30.06 -21.81
CA LEU A 229 -19.29 -28.74 -21.32
C LEU A 229 -19.39 -27.67 -22.41
N LYS A 230 -19.06 -27.99 -23.67
CA LYS A 230 -19.26 -27.07 -24.80
C LYS A 230 -20.73 -26.74 -25.03
N VAL A 231 -21.62 -27.74 -24.95
CA VAL A 231 -23.06 -27.51 -25.06
C VAL A 231 -23.55 -26.66 -23.90
N GLN A 232 -23.11 -26.94 -22.67
CA GLN A 232 -23.46 -26.12 -21.50
C GLN A 232 -22.93 -24.68 -21.62
N LEU A 233 -21.70 -24.50 -22.10
CA LEU A 233 -21.14 -23.18 -22.37
C LEU A 233 -22.04 -22.44 -23.36
N ALA A 234 -22.34 -23.06 -24.52
CA ALA A 234 -23.17 -22.45 -25.55
C ALA A 234 -24.59 -22.10 -25.05
N THR A 235 -25.22 -22.93 -24.23
CA THR A 235 -26.53 -22.61 -23.64
C THR A 235 -26.45 -21.47 -22.64
N LYS A 236 -25.40 -21.42 -21.81
CA LYS A 236 -25.17 -20.33 -20.86
C LYS A 236 -24.84 -19.03 -21.56
N THR A 237 -24.06 -19.04 -22.64
CA THR A 237 -23.77 -17.84 -23.44
C THR A 237 -25.05 -17.30 -24.07
N LYS A 238 -25.87 -18.14 -24.70
CA LYS A 238 -27.18 -17.71 -25.22
C LYS A 238 -28.10 -17.15 -24.14
N ALA A 239 -28.11 -17.75 -22.95
CA ALA A 239 -28.89 -17.25 -21.82
C ALA A 239 -28.38 -15.89 -21.34
N LYS A 240 -27.04 -15.70 -21.28
CA LYS A 240 -26.41 -14.40 -20.99
C LYS A 240 -26.87 -13.36 -22.01
N ASP A 241 -26.76 -13.66 -23.31
CA ASP A 241 -27.10 -12.73 -24.40
C ASP A 241 -28.57 -12.30 -24.34
N LEU A 242 -29.48 -13.23 -24.03
CA LEU A 242 -30.90 -12.93 -23.85
C LEU A 242 -31.14 -12.01 -22.64
N VAL A 243 -30.44 -12.26 -21.53
CA VAL A 243 -30.55 -11.43 -20.32
C VAL A 243 -29.95 -10.05 -20.54
N THR A 244 -28.82 -9.96 -21.25
CA THR A 244 -28.19 -8.66 -21.58
C THR A 244 -29.08 -7.84 -22.49
N GLU A 245 -29.73 -8.45 -23.49
CA GLU A 245 -30.69 -7.76 -24.36
C GLU A 245 -31.91 -7.25 -23.58
N LYS A 246 -32.50 -8.12 -22.73
CA LYS A 246 -33.61 -7.70 -21.85
C LYS A 246 -33.19 -6.57 -20.91
N ASN A 247 -31.98 -6.65 -20.35
CA ASN A 247 -31.44 -5.63 -19.47
C ASN A 247 -31.25 -4.31 -20.23
N PHE A 248 -30.71 -4.34 -21.45
CA PHE A 248 -30.59 -3.16 -22.33
C PHE A 248 -31.96 -2.50 -22.59
N GLN A 249 -32.99 -3.29 -22.90
CA GLN A 249 -34.34 -2.77 -23.10
C GLN A 249 -34.94 -2.15 -21.83
N LEU A 250 -34.76 -2.81 -20.68
CA LEU A 250 -35.19 -2.29 -19.38
C LEU A 250 -34.44 -0.99 -19.01
N LYS A 251 -33.13 -0.92 -19.26
CA LYS A 251 -32.31 0.29 -19.10
C LYS A 251 -32.86 1.44 -19.93
N ALA A 252 -33.14 1.20 -21.21
CA ALA A 252 -33.72 2.20 -22.10
C ALA A 252 -35.08 2.69 -21.61
N ARG A 253 -35.94 1.78 -21.11
CA ARG A 253 -37.24 2.14 -20.52
C ARG A 253 -37.09 2.97 -19.24
N CYS A 254 -36.19 2.57 -18.34
CA CYS A 254 -35.90 3.31 -17.11
C CYS A 254 -35.37 4.72 -17.40
N ARG A 255 -34.51 4.89 -18.41
CA ARG A 255 -34.04 6.21 -18.86
C ARG A 255 -35.19 7.09 -19.33
N LYS A 256 -36.08 6.57 -20.17
CA LYS A 256 -37.28 7.31 -20.64
C LYS A 256 -38.20 7.71 -19.47
N LEU A 257 -38.47 6.79 -18.54
CA LEU A 257 -39.29 7.07 -17.36
C LEU A 257 -38.66 8.12 -16.45
N ARG A 258 -37.34 8.11 -16.29
CA ARG A 258 -36.63 9.11 -15.50
C ARG A 258 -36.73 10.50 -16.11
N VAL A 259 -36.49 10.63 -17.42
CA VAL A 259 -36.65 11.91 -18.14
C VAL A 259 -38.08 12.45 -18.00
N ALA A 260 -39.09 11.58 -18.10
CA ALA A 260 -40.49 11.96 -17.89
C ALA A 260 -40.76 12.43 -16.44
N LEU A 261 -40.21 11.73 -15.45
CA LEU A 261 -40.35 12.10 -14.02
C LEU A 261 -39.67 13.42 -13.69
N ASP A 262 -38.47 13.66 -14.22
CA ASP A 262 -37.75 14.91 -13.98
C ASP A 262 -38.47 16.09 -14.64
N ALA A 263 -39.04 15.89 -15.84
CA ALA A 263 -39.88 16.89 -16.50
C ALA A 263 -41.14 17.23 -15.68
N LEU A 264 -41.80 16.23 -15.09
CA LEU A 264 -42.94 16.43 -14.20
C LEU A 264 -42.57 17.16 -12.90
N ARG A 265 -41.42 16.84 -12.30
CA ARG A 265 -40.93 17.52 -11.10
C ARG A 265 -40.61 18.99 -11.33
N VAL A 266 -40.17 19.35 -12.54
CA VAL A 266 -39.96 20.74 -12.94
C VAL A 266 -41.31 21.44 -13.13
N TYR A 267 -42.26 20.77 -13.79
CA TYR A 267 -43.63 21.28 -13.95
C TYR A 267 -44.34 21.56 -12.61
N GLU A 268 -44.18 20.70 -11.60
CA GLU A 268 -44.77 20.90 -10.27
C GLU A 268 -44.21 22.12 -9.52
N LYS A 269 -43.00 22.57 -9.88
CA LYS A 269 -42.35 23.74 -9.24
C LYS A 269 -42.75 25.06 -9.88
N ASP A 270 -43.04 25.08 -11.19
CA ASP A 270 -43.43 26.27 -11.94
C ASP A 270 -44.96 26.30 -12.17
N ALA A 271 -45.71 26.65 -11.13
CA ALA A 271 -47.18 26.63 -11.14
C ALA A 271 -47.86 27.85 -11.84
N LEU A 272 -47.11 28.70 -12.52
CA LEU A 272 -47.57 30.04 -12.95
C LEU A 272 -47.70 30.19 -14.48
N VAL A 273 -48.50 29.32 -15.10
CA VAL A 273 -48.89 29.31 -16.53
C VAL A 273 -47.97 28.46 -17.41
N GLN A 274 -48.32 27.19 -17.60
CA GLN A 274 -47.66 26.27 -18.56
C GLN A 274 -48.59 25.10 -18.97
N PRO A 275 -48.31 24.44 -20.12
CA PRO A 275 -49.16 23.47 -20.83
C PRO A 275 -49.50 22.20 -20.04
N THR A 276 -50.38 21.36 -20.59
CA THR A 276 -50.81 20.12 -19.92
C THR A 276 -49.61 19.21 -19.58
N GLN A 277 -49.69 18.48 -18.45
CA GLN A 277 -48.63 17.57 -17.99
C GLN A 277 -48.14 16.61 -19.10
N ALA A 278 -49.04 16.18 -19.98
CA ALA A 278 -48.72 15.30 -21.10
C ALA A 278 -47.80 15.98 -22.13
N GLU A 279 -48.02 17.25 -22.45
CA GLU A 279 -47.22 18.01 -23.42
C GLU A 279 -45.79 18.22 -22.93
N VAL A 280 -45.61 18.49 -21.63
CA VAL A 280 -44.28 18.68 -21.01
C VAL A 280 -43.45 17.39 -21.06
N ILE A 281 -44.07 16.25 -20.77
CA ILE A 281 -43.41 14.94 -20.87
C ILE A 281 -43.04 14.63 -22.32
N ILE A 282 -43.96 14.84 -23.27
CA ILE A 282 -43.72 14.58 -24.70
C ILE A 282 -42.57 15.46 -25.20
N HIS A 283 -42.55 16.74 -24.82
CA HIS A 283 -41.48 17.66 -25.20
C HIS A 283 -40.12 17.25 -24.61
N ALA A 284 -40.07 16.85 -23.34
CA ALA A 284 -38.84 16.37 -22.70
C ALA A 284 -38.32 15.05 -23.29
N LEU A 285 -39.21 14.10 -23.61
CA LEU A 285 -38.86 12.85 -24.28
C LEU A 285 -38.38 13.08 -25.72
N THR A 286 -38.97 14.04 -26.42
CA THR A 286 -38.57 14.38 -27.79
C THR A 286 -37.21 15.07 -27.80
N ARG A 287 -36.96 15.98 -26.85
CA ARG A 287 -35.67 16.67 -26.70
C ARG A 287 -34.53 15.73 -26.29
N SER A 288 -34.78 14.79 -25.39
CA SER A 288 -33.78 13.80 -24.95
C SER A 288 -33.42 12.76 -26.02
N ASN A 289 -34.29 12.52 -27.00
CA ASN A 289 -33.98 11.68 -28.17
C ASN A 289 -33.17 12.44 -29.26
N SER A 290 -33.07 13.76 -29.18
CA SER A 290 -32.28 14.56 -30.14
C SER A 290 -30.79 14.55 -29.77
N LYS A 291 -29.92 14.29 -30.76
CA LYS A 291 -28.45 14.20 -30.58
C LYS A 291 -27.76 15.50 -30.12
N MET A 292 -28.49 16.60 -29.97
CA MET A 292 -27.98 17.94 -29.59
C MET A 292 -28.15 18.27 -28.10
N SER A 293 -28.72 17.38 -27.28
CA SER A 293 -28.97 17.63 -25.85
C SER A 293 -28.04 16.84 -24.92
N SER A 294 -26.72 16.89 -25.15
CA SER A 294 -25.72 16.14 -24.37
C SER A 294 -24.93 16.98 -23.37
N ARG A 295 -25.48 18.09 -22.84
CA ARG A 295 -24.70 19.03 -22.01
C ARG A 295 -25.33 19.50 -20.69
N SER A 296 -26.40 18.87 -20.19
CA SER A 296 -27.09 19.42 -19.00
C SER A 296 -27.85 18.42 -18.12
N THR A 297 -27.41 17.17 -17.98
CA THR A 297 -28.03 16.23 -17.02
C THR A 297 -27.03 15.21 -16.44
N ASP A 298 -25.89 15.69 -15.92
CA ASP A 298 -24.83 14.82 -15.37
C ASP A 298 -24.97 14.46 -13.87
N VAL A 299 -26.14 14.67 -13.24
CA VAL A 299 -26.27 14.48 -11.77
C VAL A 299 -26.87 13.12 -11.34
N LEU A 300 -27.35 12.26 -12.25
CA LEU A 300 -28.02 11.00 -11.85
C LEU A 300 -27.67 9.77 -12.70
N SER A 301 -26.42 9.67 -13.15
CA SER A 301 -25.86 8.49 -13.81
C SER A 301 -25.05 7.64 -12.83
N SER A 302 -25.69 6.77 -12.04
CA SER A 302 -24.96 5.85 -11.15
C SER A 302 -25.59 4.47 -10.98
N THR A 303 -26.45 4.04 -11.91
CA THR A 303 -27.18 2.76 -11.75
C THR A 303 -27.05 1.78 -12.90
N PHE A 304 -26.16 1.98 -13.87
CA PHE A 304 -26.03 1.04 -15.00
C PHE A 304 -24.63 0.83 -15.60
N ASP A 305 -23.56 1.13 -14.86
CA ASP A 305 -22.15 1.07 -15.29
C ASP A 305 -21.47 -0.28 -14.99
N ASP A 306 -22.12 -1.38 -15.39
CA ASP A 306 -21.46 -2.71 -15.40
C ASP A 306 -20.61 -2.95 -16.67
N ASP A 307 -20.66 -2.05 -17.66
CA ASP A 307 -19.82 -2.06 -18.88
C ASP A 307 -19.08 -0.72 -19.01
N ASP A 308 -18.14 -0.47 -18.08
CA ASP A 308 -17.26 0.70 -18.15
C ASP A 308 -15.93 0.31 -18.85
N PRO A 309 -15.67 0.76 -20.09
CA PRO A 309 -14.47 0.40 -20.87
C PRO A 309 -13.15 0.85 -20.21
N SER A 310 -13.21 1.69 -19.18
CA SER A 310 -12.04 2.07 -18.38
C SER A 310 -11.54 0.93 -17.48
N LYS A 311 -12.43 0.06 -16.97
CA LYS A 311 -12.06 -1.06 -16.08
C LYS A 311 -11.43 -2.22 -16.84
N GLU A 312 -11.86 -2.46 -18.07
CA GLU A 312 -11.26 -3.48 -18.95
C GLU A 312 -9.84 -3.06 -19.35
N ARG A 313 -9.65 -1.81 -19.77
CA ARG A 313 -8.32 -1.25 -20.08
C ARG A 313 -7.39 -1.22 -18.85
N GLU A 314 -7.92 -0.94 -17.66
CA GLU A 314 -7.13 -1.00 -16.43
C GLU A 314 -6.65 -2.44 -16.13
N ALA A 315 -7.52 -3.44 -16.33
CA ALA A 315 -7.13 -4.84 -16.16
C ALA A 315 -6.06 -5.29 -17.17
N GLU A 316 -6.17 -4.88 -18.43
CA GLU A 316 -5.15 -5.10 -19.46
C GLU A 316 -3.80 -4.49 -19.04
N MET A 317 -3.79 -3.23 -18.61
CA MET A 317 -2.58 -2.56 -18.14
C MET A 317 -1.92 -3.28 -16.95
N LEU A 318 -2.70 -3.84 -16.03
CA LEU A 318 -2.17 -4.61 -14.90
C LEU A 318 -1.58 -5.95 -15.33
N LEU A 319 -2.17 -6.62 -16.33
CA LEU A 319 -1.64 -7.86 -16.89
C LEU A 319 -0.32 -7.62 -17.62
N ASP A 320 -0.25 -6.61 -18.49
CA ASP A 320 0.97 -6.21 -19.20
C ASP A 320 2.11 -5.91 -18.22
N TYR A 321 1.77 -5.28 -17.08
CA TYR A 321 2.74 -4.97 -16.03
C TYR A 321 3.34 -6.24 -15.39
N ILE A 322 2.53 -7.29 -15.19
CA ILE A 322 2.97 -8.58 -14.64
C ILE A 322 3.78 -9.36 -15.67
N GLU A 323 3.39 -9.33 -16.94
CA GLU A 323 4.11 -9.99 -18.03
C GLU A 323 5.52 -9.41 -18.18
N TYR A 324 5.64 -8.08 -18.23
CA TYR A 324 6.94 -7.42 -18.30
C TYR A 324 7.83 -7.73 -17.08
N PHE A 325 7.25 -7.87 -15.89
CA PHE A 325 8.00 -8.35 -14.72
C PHE A 325 8.57 -9.76 -14.94
N ASN A 326 7.76 -10.69 -15.46
CA ASN A 326 8.18 -12.06 -15.71
C ASN A 326 9.27 -12.14 -16.79
N GLU A 327 9.22 -11.29 -17.81
CA GLU A 327 10.25 -11.17 -18.84
C GLU A 327 11.59 -10.76 -18.23
N LEU A 328 11.63 -9.62 -17.51
CA LEU A 328 12.83 -9.13 -16.83
C LEU A 328 13.42 -10.17 -15.86
N PHE A 329 12.54 -10.88 -15.14
CA PHE A 329 12.95 -11.92 -14.20
C PHE A 329 13.52 -13.15 -14.91
N GLY A 330 12.93 -13.56 -16.05
CA GLY A 330 13.39 -14.67 -16.89
C GLY A 330 14.71 -14.40 -17.59
N GLU A 331 14.97 -13.15 -17.98
CA GLU A 331 16.25 -12.70 -18.55
C GLU A 331 17.38 -12.63 -17.50
N GLY A 332 17.05 -12.74 -16.21
CA GLY A 332 18.01 -12.62 -15.11
C GLY A 332 18.37 -11.17 -14.77
N ASN A 333 17.62 -10.19 -15.28
CA ASN A 333 17.79 -8.78 -14.95
C ASN A 333 17.07 -8.43 -13.64
N TYR A 334 17.58 -8.97 -12.54
CA TYR A 334 16.93 -8.88 -11.23
C TYR A 334 16.83 -7.46 -10.66
N LYS A 335 17.74 -6.56 -11.07
CA LYS A 335 17.72 -5.17 -10.61
C LYS A 335 16.54 -4.40 -11.19
N ASP A 336 16.32 -4.51 -12.50
CA ASP A 336 15.21 -3.83 -13.16
C ASP A 336 13.88 -4.50 -12.79
N ALA A 337 13.86 -5.83 -12.69
CA ALA A 337 12.69 -6.58 -12.20
C ALA A 337 12.29 -6.13 -10.77
N ALA A 338 13.27 -5.90 -9.89
CA ALA A 338 13.03 -5.41 -8.54
C ALA A 338 12.43 -4.00 -8.51
N MET A 339 12.99 -3.07 -9.29
CA MET A 339 12.47 -1.71 -9.39
C MET A 339 11.05 -1.68 -9.97
N HIS A 340 10.80 -2.49 -11.01
CA HIS A 340 9.47 -2.62 -11.62
C HIS A 340 8.45 -3.19 -10.63
N ALA A 341 8.79 -4.27 -9.91
CA ALA A 341 7.91 -4.81 -8.89
C ALA A 341 7.63 -3.82 -7.73
N ALA A 342 8.65 -3.09 -7.29
CA ALA A 342 8.54 -2.11 -6.21
C ALA A 342 7.65 -0.90 -6.58
N SER A 343 7.63 -0.51 -7.85
CA SER A 343 6.83 0.60 -8.41
C SER A 343 5.47 0.16 -8.94
N SER A 344 5.06 -1.09 -8.66
CA SER A 344 3.86 -1.66 -9.24
C SER A 344 2.57 -0.91 -8.88
N PRO A 345 1.69 -0.65 -9.86
CA PRO A 345 0.41 0.02 -9.63
C PRO A 345 -0.44 -0.79 -8.65
N LYS A 346 -1.09 -0.10 -7.69
CA LYS A 346 -1.86 -0.73 -6.61
C LYS A 346 -1.08 -1.77 -5.78
N GLY A 347 0.25 -1.83 -5.91
CA GLY A 347 1.09 -2.82 -5.25
C GLY A 347 0.87 -4.26 -5.72
N ILE A 348 0.41 -4.50 -6.95
CA ILE A 348 0.10 -5.86 -7.45
C ILE A 348 1.27 -6.85 -7.33
N LEU A 349 2.52 -6.36 -7.46
CA LEU A 349 3.74 -7.16 -7.35
C LEU A 349 4.43 -7.01 -5.99
N ARG A 350 3.86 -6.27 -5.04
CA ARG A 350 4.35 -6.11 -3.66
C ARG A 350 3.72 -7.18 -2.75
N ASN A 351 3.87 -8.44 -3.13
CA ASN A 351 3.23 -9.58 -2.47
C ASN A 351 4.26 -10.65 -2.05
N SER A 352 3.85 -11.63 -1.24
CA SER A 352 4.75 -12.68 -0.74
C SER A 352 5.24 -13.63 -1.83
N GLU A 353 4.50 -13.74 -2.94
CA GLU A 353 4.91 -14.57 -4.08
C GLU A 353 6.14 -13.96 -4.77
N THR A 354 6.10 -12.66 -5.08
CA THR A 354 7.24 -11.93 -5.65
C THR A 354 8.47 -12.03 -4.75
N LEU A 355 8.29 -11.83 -3.43
CA LEU A 355 9.35 -12.00 -2.44
C LEU A 355 9.95 -13.42 -2.50
N SER A 356 9.10 -14.45 -2.53
CA SER A 356 9.51 -15.85 -2.58
C SER A 356 10.30 -16.18 -3.85
N ARG A 357 9.94 -15.57 -4.99
CA ARG A 357 10.70 -15.71 -6.24
C ARG A 357 12.11 -15.15 -6.10
N PHE A 358 12.27 -13.95 -5.54
CA PHE A 358 13.60 -13.38 -5.29
C PHE A 358 14.42 -14.20 -4.28
N LYS A 359 13.76 -14.75 -3.25
CA LYS A 359 14.38 -15.62 -2.23
C LYS A 359 14.88 -16.95 -2.80
N GLY A 360 14.21 -17.48 -3.83
CA GLY A 360 14.60 -18.72 -4.51
C GLY A 360 15.90 -18.61 -5.33
N ILE A 361 16.41 -17.40 -5.56
CA ILE A 361 17.63 -17.18 -6.34
C ILE A 361 18.84 -17.16 -5.41
N SER A 362 19.77 -18.07 -5.65
CA SER A 362 21.07 -18.06 -4.96
C SER A 362 21.93 -16.86 -5.41
N ALA A 363 22.53 -16.17 -4.45
CA ALA A 363 23.47 -15.08 -4.75
C ALA A 363 24.72 -15.65 -5.44
N ARG A 364 25.14 -15.04 -6.55
CA ARG A 364 26.46 -15.33 -7.16
C ARG A 364 27.55 -14.71 -6.28
N SER A 365 28.62 -15.45 -6.01
CA SER A 365 29.68 -15.04 -5.09
C SER A 365 30.18 -13.61 -5.38
N GLY A 366 30.05 -12.71 -4.41
CA GLY A 366 30.57 -11.34 -4.48
C GLY A 366 29.60 -10.27 -5.04
N LYS A 367 28.38 -10.63 -5.45
CA LYS A 367 27.32 -9.65 -5.78
C LYS A 367 26.22 -9.67 -4.71
N THR A 368 25.59 -8.52 -4.48
CA THR A 368 24.43 -8.41 -3.57
C THR A 368 23.35 -9.40 -3.98
N SER A 369 22.67 -10.00 -3.01
CA SER A 369 21.65 -10.99 -3.30
C SER A 369 20.47 -10.34 -4.05
N PRO A 370 19.86 -11.04 -5.03
CA PRO A 370 18.65 -10.54 -5.69
C PRO A 370 17.52 -10.20 -4.70
N LEU A 371 17.45 -10.92 -3.58
CA LEU A 371 16.54 -10.62 -2.48
C LEU A 371 16.84 -9.27 -1.82
N LEU A 372 18.10 -8.96 -1.52
CA LEU A 372 18.47 -7.66 -0.96
C LEU A 372 18.19 -6.53 -1.95
N ILE A 373 18.47 -6.73 -3.24
CA ILE A 373 18.16 -5.75 -4.30
C ILE A 373 16.66 -5.45 -4.35
N TYR A 374 15.81 -6.48 -4.29
CA TYR A 374 14.36 -6.31 -4.21
C TYR A 374 13.94 -5.55 -2.95
N CYS A 375 14.49 -5.90 -1.79
CA CYS A 375 14.20 -5.22 -0.53
C CYS A 375 14.61 -3.74 -0.54
N GLU A 376 15.80 -3.41 -1.05
CA GLU A 376 16.23 -2.03 -1.25
C GLU A 376 15.26 -1.26 -2.14
N ALA A 377 14.86 -1.82 -3.29
CA ALA A 377 13.91 -1.19 -4.19
C ALA A 377 12.54 -1.00 -3.52
N LEU A 378 12.04 -2.02 -2.81
CA LEU A 378 10.75 -2.02 -2.13
C LEU A 378 10.65 -0.94 -1.04
N VAL A 379 11.70 -0.81 -0.23
CA VAL A 379 11.81 0.20 0.84
C VAL A 379 12.06 1.59 0.26
N SER A 380 12.85 1.68 -0.82
CA SER A 380 13.11 2.94 -1.51
C SER A 380 11.86 3.54 -2.14
N SER A 381 10.92 2.71 -2.59
CA SER A 381 9.68 3.18 -3.24
C SER A 381 8.55 3.58 -2.27
N VAL A 382 8.68 3.31 -0.96
CA VAL A 382 7.65 3.63 0.05
C VAL A 382 7.17 5.10 0.02
N PRO A 383 8.04 6.13 -0.11
CA PRO A 383 7.58 7.52 -0.18
C PRO A 383 6.77 7.85 -1.43
N ALA A 384 7.04 7.17 -2.54
CA ALA A 384 6.35 7.40 -3.81
C ALA A 384 5.01 6.66 -3.87
N VAL A 385 4.98 5.41 -3.40
CA VAL A 385 3.78 4.54 -3.43
C VAL A 385 2.87 4.78 -2.22
N GLY A 386 3.42 5.25 -1.10
CA GLY A 386 2.70 5.44 0.16
C GLY A 386 2.37 4.13 0.91
N LEU A 387 2.92 2.98 0.47
CA LEU A 387 2.60 1.66 1.02
C LEU A 387 3.82 1.03 1.69
N LEU A 388 3.75 0.86 3.01
CA LEU A 388 4.78 0.15 3.78
C LEU A 388 4.77 -1.35 3.44
N PRO A 389 5.95 -2.00 3.41
CA PRO A 389 6.03 -3.45 3.34
C PRO A 389 5.35 -4.08 4.55
N ASN A 390 4.66 -5.21 4.37
CA ASN A 390 4.06 -5.93 5.50
C ASN A 390 5.13 -6.40 6.52
N ALA A 391 4.70 -6.84 7.71
CA ALA A 391 5.62 -7.25 8.78
C ALA A 391 6.52 -8.43 8.37
N GLU A 392 5.99 -9.43 7.67
CA GLU A 392 6.77 -10.59 7.20
C GLU A 392 7.83 -10.21 6.15
N THR A 393 7.48 -9.34 5.21
CA THR A 393 8.39 -8.83 4.18
C THR A 393 9.45 -7.94 4.82
N SER A 394 9.06 -7.06 5.75
CA SER A 394 9.99 -6.22 6.50
C SER A 394 11.01 -7.09 7.26
N LEU A 395 10.55 -8.17 7.89
CA LEU A 395 11.42 -9.12 8.57
C LEU A 395 12.40 -9.82 7.61
N GLU A 396 11.91 -10.32 6.47
CA GLU A 396 12.79 -10.98 5.50
C GLU A 396 13.81 -10.00 4.89
N CYS A 397 13.41 -8.75 4.68
CA CYS A 397 14.31 -7.71 4.17
C CYS A 397 15.41 -7.33 5.17
N VAL A 398 15.09 -7.22 6.45
CA VAL A 398 16.13 -6.99 7.46
C VAL A 398 17.01 -8.23 7.59
N LYS A 399 16.44 -9.43 7.55
CA LYS A 399 17.22 -10.68 7.57
C LYS A 399 18.22 -10.74 6.42
N SER A 400 17.82 -10.41 5.19
CA SER A 400 18.72 -10.42 4.03
C SER A 400 19.84 -9.38 4.17
N ALA A 401 19.53 -8.18 4.65
CA ALA A 401 20.53 -7.14 4.90
C ALA A 401 21.55 -7.55 5.98
N LEU A 402 21.11 -8.20 7.06
CA LEU A 402 22.00 -8.66 8.13
C LEU A 402 22.90 -9.83 7.72
N VAL A 403 22.44 -10.72 6.83
CA VAL A 403 23.26 -11.80 6.26
C VAL A 403 24.42 -11.24 5.42
N GLU A 404 24.21 -10.10 4.76
CA GLU A 404 25.24 -9.38 4.01
C GLU A 404 26.03 -8.36 4.88
N ASP A 405 25.88 -8.42 6.21
CA ASP A 405 26.50 -7.51 7.19
C ASP A 405 26.21 -6.01 6.97
N ARG A 406 25.07 -5.69 6.33
CA ARG A 406 24.63 -4.32 6.02
C ARG A 406 23.73 -3.73 7.11
N LEU A 407 24.25 -3.60 8.33
CA LEU A 407 23.53 -2.97 9.45
C LEU A 407 23.22 -1.48 9.16
N ASP A 408 24.08 -0.82 8.37
CA ASP A 408 23.92 0.55 7.90
C ASP A 408 22.60 0.76 7.13
N LEU A 409 22.22 -0.19 6.26
CA LEU A 409 20.96 -0.13 5.53
C LEU A 409 19.77 -0.25 6.47
N VAL A 410 19.83 -1.18 7.41
CA VAL A 410 18.75 -1.42 8.37
C VAL A 410 18.54 -0.18 9.26
N MET A 411 19.64 0.42 9.73
CA MET A 411 19.60 1.70 10.45
C MET A 411 18.89 2.79 9.64
N TYR A 412 19.27 2.93 8.37
CA TYR A 412 18.67 3.91 7.47
C TYR A 412 17.17 3.66 7.25
N TRP A 413 16.77 2.41 7.03
CA TRP A 413 15.37 2.03 6.81
C TRP A 413 14.48 2.29 8.03
N LEU A 414 14.98 1.96 9.23
CA LEU A 414 14.28 2.21 10.49
C LEU A 414 14.21 3.70 10.82
N ALA A 415 15.31 4.45 10.65
CA ALA A 415 15.34 5.89 10.88
C ALA A 415 14.33 6.64 10.00
N GLN A 416 14.09 6.17 8.78
CA GLN A 416 13.11 6.74 7.87
C GLN A 416 11.69 6.17 8.02
N LYS A 417 11.44 5.31 9.01
CA LYS A 417 10.13 4.68 9.27
C LYS A 417 9.51 4.01 8.04
N ARG A 418 10.36 3.35 7.23
CA ARG A 418 9.92 2.72 5.97
C ARG A 418 9.68 1.21 6.09
N LEU A 419 9.84 0.66 7.29
CA LEU A 419 9.58 -0.74 7.61
C LEU A 419 8.39 -0.83 8.57
N THR A 420 7.65 -1.92 8.49
CA THR A 420 6.68 -2.25 9.54
C THR A 420 7.40 -2.97 10.66
N CYS A 421 7.50 -2.29 11.80
CA CYS A 421 8.06 -2.84 13.02
C CYS A 421 7.19 -3.99 13.57
N SER A 422 7.84 -5.04 14.05
CA SER A 422 7.19 -6.21 14.64
C SER A 422 8.08 -6.82 15.72
N GLU A 423 7.49 -7.54 16.67
CA GLU A 423 8.26 -8.17 17.75
C GLU A 423 9.33 -9.14 17.22
N PRO A 424 9.04 -10.01 16.23
CA PRO A 424 10.06 -10.87 15.62
C PRO A 424 11.21 -10.10 14.96
N LEU A 425 10.95 -8.90 14.44
CA LEU A 425 11.97 -8.03 13.88
C LEU A 425 12.93 -7.52 14.98
N GLY A 426 12.38 -7.11 16.12
CA GLY A 426 13.18 -6.74 17.29
C GLY A 426 14.05 -7.89 17.77
N HIS A 427 13.49 -9.10 17.85
CA HIS A 427 14.23 -10.32 18.23
C HIS A 427 15.37 -10.63 17.26
N LEU A 428 15.15 -10.43 15.97
CA LEU A 428 16.17 -10.64 14.94
C LEU A 428 17.34 -9.66 15.09
N LEU A 429 17.08 -8.39 15.36
CA LEU A 429 18.12 -7.39 15.63
C LEU A 429 18.86 -7.68 16.94
N TYR A 430 18.13 -8.01 18.00
CA TYR A 430 18.70 -8.36 19.28
C TYR A 430 19.63 -9.57 19.18
N ASN A 431 19.18 -10.64 18.50
CA ASN A 431 20.00 -11.85 18.30
C ASN A 431 21.23 -11.58 17.44
N TYR A 432 21.13 -10.70 16.43
CA TYR A 432 22.27 -10.30 15.61
C TYR A 432 23.37 -9.59 16.42
N THR A 433 23.02 -8.90 17.51
CA THR A 433 24.02 -8.28 18.40
C THR A 433 24.74 -9.27 19.32
N GLN A 434 24.18 -10.46 19.54
CA GLN A 434 24.79 -11.45 20.43
C GLN A 434 26.08 -12.00 19.82
N GLY A 435 27.20 -11.89 20.56
CA GLY A 435 28.49 -12.45 20.15
C GLY A 435 29.24 -11.67 19.06
N LYS A 436 28.78 -10.46 18.69
CA LYS A 436 29.48 -9.55 17.76
C LYS A 436 30.35 -8.51 18.51
N SER A 437 31.18 -7.79 17.76
CA SER A 437 32.05 -6.72 18.27
C SER A 437 31.27 -5.60 18.97
N GLU A 438 31.91 -4.92 19.91
CA GLU A 438 31.34 -3.84 20.72
C GLU A 438 30.74 -2.69 19.87
N ASP A 439 31.34 -2.38 18.72
CA ASP A 439 30.80 -1.39 17.77
C ASP A 439 29.40 -1.79 17.25
N ILE A 440 29.21 -3.06 16.91
CA ILE A 440 27.91 -3.58 16.43
C ILE A 440 26.90 -3.62 17.56
N LEU A 441 27.34 -3.96 18.77
CA LEU A 441 26.52 -3.98 19.99
C LEU A 441 25.96 -2.58 20.29
N SER A 442 26.82 -1.56 20.23
CA SER A 442 26.46 -0.17 20.50
C SER A 442 25.45 0.40 19.50
N LYS A 443 25.47 -0.06 18.24
CA LYS A 443 24.54 0.36 17.18
C LYS A 443 23.26 -0.48 17.16
N GLY A 444 23.39 -1.79 17.36
CA GLY A 444 22.31 -2.76 17.21
C GLY A 444 21.32 -2.78 18.37
N LEU A 445 21.78 -2.66 19.62
CA LEU A 445 20.88 -2.67 20.79
C LEU A 445 19.90 -1.49 20.80
N PRO A 446 20.31 -0.24 20.47
CA PRO A 446 19.36 0.87 20.35
C PRO A 446 18.35 0.69 19.21
N LEU A 447 18.73 0.01 18.12
CA LEU A 447 17.79 -0.30 17.03
C LEU A 447 16.72 -1.31 17.48
N ALA A 448 17.13 -2.37 18.18
CA ALA A 448 16.20 -3.33 18.75
C ALA A 448 15.26 -2.67 19.76
N GLU A 449 15.81 -1.82 20.64
CA GLU A 449 15.04 -1.00 21.58
C GLU A 449 13.99 -0.15 20.84
N ALA A 450 14.38 0.60 19.81
CA ALA A 450 13.47 1.43 19.03
C ALA A 450 12.32 0.59 18.44
N VAL A 451 12.62 -0.57 17.84
CA VAL A 451 11.59 -1.47 17.30
C VAL A 451 10.66 -1.99 18.39
N TYR A 452 11.19 -2.41 19.54
CA TYR A 452 10.35 -2.88 20.65
C TYR A 452 9.48 -1.78 21.25
N THR A 453 9.97 -0.54 21.33
CA THR A 453 9.17 0.60 21.78
C THR A 453 8.04 0.94 20.80
N GLU A 454 8.26 0.80 19.49
CA GLU A 454 7.20 1.02 18.50
C GLU A 454 6.11 -0.08 18.51
N VAL A 455 6.47 -1.31 18.91
CA VAL A 455 5.55 -2.47 18.97
C VAL A 455 4.90 -2.63 20.37
N ASP A 456 5.20 -1.73 21.31
CA ASP A 456 4.76 -1.81 22.73
C ASP A 456 5.22 -3.11 23.44
N ALA A 457 6.37 -3.65 23.02
CA ALA A 457 7.04 -4.78 23.67
C ALA A 457 7.90 -4.30 24.85
N GLN A 458 7.22 -3.86 25.91
CA GLN A 458 7.79 -3.12 27.03
C GLN A 458 8.94 -3.82 27.76
N ILE A 459 8.81 -5.12 28.05
CA ILE A 459 9.83 -5.90 28.77
C ILE A 459 11.10 -5.99 27.91
N GLN A 460 10.95 -6.30 26.62
CA GLN A 460 12.04 -6.46 25.68
C GLN A 460 12.78 -5.13 25.45
N ALA A 461 12.06 -4.01 25.37
CA ALA A 461 12.66 -2.67 25.30
C ALA A 461 13.50 -2.36 26.56
N ALA A 462 12.94 -2.62 27.75
CA ALA A 462 13.64 -2.43 29.02
C ALA A 462 14.88 -3.32 29.16
N VAL A 463 14.81 -4.57 28.70
CA VAL A 463 15.94 -5.50 28.63
C VAL A 463 17.04 -4.94 27.72
N CYS A 464 16.70 -4.39 26.55
CA CYS A 464 17.67 -3.75 25.65
C CYS A 464 18.36 -2.55 26.32
N MET A 465 17.61 -1.70 27.03
CA MET A 465 18.17 -0.56 27.78
C MET A 465 19.13 -1.01 28.90
N CYS A 466 18.79 -2.09 29.61
CA CYS A 466 19.66 -2.67 30.64
C CYS A 466 20.95 -3.22 30.05
N LYS A 467 20.89 -3.91 28.90
CA LYS A 467 22.08 -4.43 28.21
C LYS A 467 22.98 -3.33 27.66
N GLN A 468 22.45 -2.15 27.39
CA GLN A 468 23.24 -0.96 27.06
C GLN A 468 23.90 -0.30 28.29
N GLY A 469 23.63 -0.80 29.50
CA GLY A 469 24.07 -0.18 30.76
C GLY A 469 23.23 1.03 31.20
N LYS A 470 22.13 1.34 30.50
CA LYS A 470 21.27 2.50 30.77
C LYS A 470 20.16 2.17 31.77
N VAL A 471 20.56 1.70 32.96
CA VAL A 471 19.62 1.23 33.99
C VAL A 471 18.67 2.34 34.49
N GLN A 472 19.16 3.58 34.62
CA GLN A 472 18.33 4.72 35.04
C GLN A 472 17.28 5.09 34.00
N ALA A 473 17.67 5.14 32.72
CA ALA A 473 16.73 5.41 31.63
C ALA A 473 15.66 4.33 31.51
N MET A 474 16.02 3.05 31.78
CA MET A 474 15.05 1.97 31.87
C MET A 474 14.05 2.19 33.00
N ALA A 475 14.50 2.66 34.16
CA ALA A 475 13.62 2.93 35.29
C ALA A 475 12.62 4.06 34.99
N ASP A 476 13.07 5.14 34.34
CA ASP A 476 12.21 6.23 33.89
C ASP A 476 11.20 5.74 32.84
N TYR A 477 11.65 4.92 31.89
CA TYR A 477 10.79 4.28 30.89
C TYR A 477 9.72 3.41 31.56
N ALA A 478 10.10 2.56 32.52
CA ALA A 478 9.19 1.66 33.24
C ALA A 478 8.12 2.42 34.04
N ILE A 479 8.47 3.58 34.62
CA ILE A 479 7.49 4.47 35.28
C ILE A 479 6.52 5.02 34.24
N SER A 480 7.03 5.56 33.12
CA SER A 480 6.17 6.15 32.07
C SER A 480 5.25 5.13 31.39
N ALA A 481 5.72 3.89 31.19
CA ALA A 481 4.96 2.78 30.62
C ALA A 481 4.01 2.11 31.62
N GLY A 482 4.13 2.42 32.92
CA GLY A 482 3.25 1.90 33.97
C GLY A 482 3.51 0.44 34.34
N PHE A 483 4.77 0.04 34.48
CA PHE A 483 5.15 -1.36 34.74
C PHE A 483 4.52 -1.94 36.01
N GLY A 484 3.99 -3.15 35.87
CA GLY A 484 3.61 -3.99 37.00
C GLY A 484 4.81 -4.67 37.67
N LYS A 485 4.61 -5.21 38.88
CA LYS A 485 5.66 -5.95 39.62
C LYS A 485 6.25 -7.09 38.81
N ASP A 486 5.41 -7.84 38.10
CA ASP A 486 5.84 -9.00 37.31
C ASP A 486 6.73 -8.60 36.13
N MET A 487 6.51 -7.40 35.55
CA MET A 487 7.34 -6.87 34.47
C MET A 487 8.73 -6.48 34.99
N TYR A 488 8.81 -5.84 36.15
CA TYR A 488 10.10 -5.56 36.79
C TYR A 488 10.89 -6.84 37.12
N VAL A 489 10.20 -7.87 37.63
CA VAL A 489 10.81 -9.19 37.88
C VAL A 489 11.27 -9.82 36.55
N GLY A 490 10.46 -9.74 35.50
CA GLY A 490 10.81 -10.24 34.17
C GLY A 490 12.08 -9.60 33.60
N VAL A 491 12.23 -8.28 33.73
CA VAL A 491 13.46 -7.57 33.30
C VAL A 491 14.67 -7.99 34.15
N LEU A 492 14.49 -8.12 35.47
CA LEU A 492 15.56 -8.54 36.38
C LEU A 492 16.05 -9.97 36.09
N VAL A 493 15.13 -10.89 35.80
CA VAL A 493 15.44 -12.28 35.43
C VAL A 493 16.16 -12.33 34.08
N ALA A 494 15.74 -11.51 33.11
CA ALA A 494 16.35 -11.48 31.78
C ALA A 494 17.74 -10.82 31.75
N CYS A 495 18.00 -9.85 32.64
CA CYS A 495 19.28 -9.14 32.75
C CYS A 495 19.72 -8.97 34.21
N PRO A 496 20.18 -10.06 34.86
CA PRO A 496 20.59 -10.01 36.26
C PRO A 496 21.86 -9.15 36.39
N SER A 497 21.72 -7.98 37.01
CA SER A 497 22.83 -7.11 37.34
C SER A 497 22.61 -6.44 38.68
N LEU A 498 23.71 -6.22 39.41
CA LEU A 498 23.67 -5.60 40.73
C LEU A 498 23.09 -4.18 40.65
N ALA A 499 23.55 -3.39 39.68
CA ALA A 499 23.05 -2.03 39.46
C ALA A 499 21.53 -1.99 39.19
N LEU A 500 20.99 -2.95 38.41
CA LEU A 500 19.56 -3.06 38.20
C LEU A 500 18.81 -3.40 39.49
N ALA A 501 19.30 -4.37 40.24
CA ALA A 501 18.67 -4.79 41.49
C ALA A 501 18.59 -3.63 42.50
N GLU A 502 19.65 -2.83 42.62
CA GLU A 502 19.67 -1.65 43.49
C GLU A 502 18.66 -0.58 43.04
N VAL A 503 18.62 -0.27 41.74
CA VAL A 503 17.69 0.73 41.20
C VAL A 503 16.25 0.29 41.43
N LEU A 504 15.91 -0.98 41.20
CA LEU A 504 14.54 -1.49 41.39
C LEU A 504 14.08 -1.47 42.85
N ILE A 505 15.00 -1.60 43.83
CA ILE A 505 14.68 -1.48 45.27
C ILE A 505 14.40 -0.03 45.64
N GLN A 506 15.13 0.91 45.04
CA GLN A 506 15.01 2.34 45.31
C GLN A 506 13.85 2.99 44.55
N LEU A 507 13.46 2.41 43.42
CA LEU A 507 12.42 2.92 42.54
C LEU A 507 11.08 3.02 43.28
N ARG A 508 10.42 4.17 43.17
CA ARG A 508 9.08 4.38 43.72
C ARG A 508 8.10 4.64 42.59
N ASP A 509 6.98 3.95 42.63
CA ASP A 509 5.86 4.17 41.73
C ASP A 509 5.23 5.56 42.01
N THR A 510 4.39 6.03 41.09
CA THR A 510 3.54 7.23 41.17
C THR A 510 2.77 7.37 42.49
N LYS A 511 2.51 6.25 43.18
CA LYS A 511 1.84 6.18 44.49
C LYS A 511 2.81 6.19 45.69
N GLY A 512 4.11 6.44 45.47
CA GLY A 512 5.15 6.47 46.50
C GLY A 512 5.55 5.10 47.08
N LYS A 513 5.00 4.00 46.54
CA LYS A 513 5.34 2.63 46.97
C LYS A 513 6.61 2.14 46.27
N PRO A 514 7.49 1.38 46.95
CA PRO A 514 8.64 0.77 46.30
C PRO A 514 8.19 -0.20 45.20
N ALA A 515 8.86 -0.17 44.05
CA ALA A 515 8.52 -1.00 42.89
C ALA A 515 8.65 -2.50 43.21
N LEU A 516 9.77 -2.89 43.83
CA LEU A 516 10.00 -4.23 44.37
C LEU A 516 10.55 -4.17 45.80
N SER A 517 10.22 -5.19 46.60
CA SER A 517 10.85 -5.37 47.91
C SER A 517 12.19 -6.09 47.76
N VAL A 518 13.11 -5.87 48.70
CA VAL A 518 14.40 -6.58 48.75
C VAL A 518 14.19 -8.09 48.70
N GLY A 519 13.22 -8.60 49.47
CA GLY A 519 12.88 -10.02 49.47
C GLY A 519 12.41 -10.54 48.11
N ALA A 520 11.61 -9.75 47.36
CA ALA A 520 11.14 -10.14 46.03
C ALA A 520 12.27 -10.18 45.00
N VAL A 521 13.19 -9.21 45.04
CA VAL A 521 14.37 -9.13 44.15
C VAL A 521 15.31 -10.32 44.40
N VAL A 522 15.65 -10.56 45.67
CA VAL A 522 16.51 -11.69 46.06
C VAL A 522 15.85 -13.02 45.72
N PHE A 523 14.56 -13.17 46.03
CA PHE A 523 13.81 -14.39 45.67
C PHE A 523 13.83 -14.64 44.17
N ALA A 524 13.58 -13.63 43.33
CA ALA A 524 13.62 -13.77 41.88
C ALA A 524 15.01 -14.18 41.36
N LEU A 525 16.08 -13.59 41.89
CA LEU A 525 17.46 -13.91 41.48
C LEU A 525 17.90 -15.30 41.95
N LEU A 526 17.49 -15.74 43.14
CA LEU A 526 17.81 -17.08 43.66
C LEU A 526 17.13 -18.21 42.87
N GLN A 527 16.02 -17.93 42.17
CA GLN A 527 15.33 -18.89 41.30
C GLN A 527 16.02 -19.05 39.92
N THR A 528 17.04 -18.24 39.64
CA THR A 528 17.78 -18.27 38.37
C THR A 528 19.22 -18.74 38.59
N ASP A 529 19.90 -19.15 37.51
CA ASP A 529 21.32 -19.54 37.55
C ASP A 529 22.24 -18.38 37.97
N SER A 530 21.73 -17.15 38.05
CA SER A 530 22.45 -15.93 38.44
C SER A 530 22.31 -15.57 39.93
N TYR A 531 22.14 -16.57 40.80
CA TYR A 531 21.97 -16.40 42.25
C TYR A 531 23.13 -15.63 42.94
N THR A 532 24.32 -15.60 42.32
CA THR A 532 25.50 -14.86 42.81
C THR A 532 25.23 -13.36 42.94
N VAL A 533 24.48 -12.77 42.01
CA VAL A 533 24.08 -11.35 42.06
C VAL A 533 23.16 -11.08 43.26
N GLY A 534 22.27 -12.02 43.56
CA GLY A 534 21.39 -11.92 44.74
C GLY A 534 22.16 -11.99 46.06
N LEU A 535 23.19 -12.84 46.13
CA LEU A 535 24.07 -12.91 47.30
C LEU A 535 24.92 -11.65 47.48
N GLN A 536 25.46 -11.10 46.39
CA GLN A 536 26.21 -9.83 46.41
C GLN A 536 25.35 -8.67 46.91
N LEU A 537 24.11 -8.58 46.44
CA LEU A 537 23.16 -7.56 46.89
C LEU A 537 22.87 -7.66 48.40
N LEU A 538 22.71 -8.88 48.93
CA LEU A 538 22.51 -9.09 50.37
C LEU A 538 23.73 -8.64 51.19
N ASP A 539 24.93 -8.93 50.70
CA ASP A 539 26.17 -8.52 51.37
C ASP A 539 26.33 -6.99 51.36
N GLU A 540 26.05 -6.31 50.24
CA GLU A 540 26.06 -4.85 50.17
C GLU A 540 25.04 -4.20 51.12
N ILE A 541 23.82 -4.74 51.19
CA ILE A 541 22.80 -4.26 52.11
C ILE A 541 23.25 -4.47 53.57
N HIS A 542 23.84 -5.62 53.89
CA HIS A 542 24.37 -5.92 55.22
C HIS A 542 25.50 -4.95 55.62
N GLN A 543 26.42 -4.65 54.69
CA GLN A 543 27.50 -3.68 54.93
C GLN A 543 26.96 -2.25 55.11
N ARG A 544 25.93 -1.84 54.33
CA ARG A 544 25.25 -0.55 54.51
C ARG A 544 24.56 -0.44 55.88
N ILE A 545 23.90 -1.50 56.33
CA ILE A 545 23.25 -1.51 57.65
C ILE A 545 24.31 -1.41 58.76
N LYS A 546 25.40 -2.17 58.66
CA LYS A 546 26.52 -2.07 59.61
C LYS A 546 27.09 -0.66 59.65
N SER A 547 27.39 -0.04 58.50
CA SER A 547 28.00 1.29 58.48
C SER A 547 27.09 2.37 59.08
N VAL A 548 25.78 2.32 58.81
CA VAL A 548 24.79 3.24 59.39
C VAL A 548 24.60 3.01 60.88
N PHE A 549 24.65 1.77 61.34
CA PHE A 549 24.58 1.44 62.76
C PHE A 549 25.82 1.96 63.51
N TRP A 550 27.02 1.76 62.95
CA TRP A 550 28.26 2.27 63.53
C TRP A 550 28.35 3.81 63.50
N SER A 551 27.86 4.48 62.45
CA SER A 551 27.86 5.96 62.39
C SER A 551 26.91 6.61 63.41
N ARG A 552 25.75 5.99 63.68
CA ARG A 552 24.82 6.43 64.74
C ARG A 552 25.33 6.16 66.16
N LEU A 553 26.26 5.22 66.34
CA LEU A 553 26.89 4.91 67.62
C LEU A 553 28.10 5.83 67.92
N VAL A 554 28.76 6.37 66.89
CA VAL A 554 29.97 7.19 67.02
C VAL A 554 29.67 8.71 67.07
N HIS A 555 28.52 9.15 66.56
CA HIS A 555 28.02 10.52 66.73
C HIS A 555 26.59 10.52 67.29
N PRO A 556 26.43 10.59 68.62
CA PRO A 556 25.12 10.81 69.26
C PRO A 556 24.59 12.23 69.06
#